data_AF-K9RSM4-F1
#
_entry.id   AF-K9RSM4-F1
#
_cell.length_a   1.000
_cell.length_b   1.000
_cell.length_c   1.000
_cell.angle_alpha   90.00
_cell.angle_beta   90.00
_cell.angle_gamma   90.00
#
_symmetry.space_group_name_H-M   'P 1'
#
loop_
_entity.id
_entity.type
_entity.pdbx_description
1 polymer ?
#
loop_
_entity_poly.entity_id
_entity_poly.type
_entity_poly.pdbx_seq_one_letter_code
_entity_poly.pdbx_strand_id
1 'polypeptide(L)'
;MAILQDGEVTAKPLPIGGKDLDLATLADWLKSASPGLLVIEKVHSMPGQGVSSTFKFGQGYGAILGIAAALSIPTELVTPQAWKKTVLAGTAKDKDAAIDYCRRMFPQVSLLPGPRCRKPHDGLADSLCILEYGRRVLVGQLSG
;
A
#
# COMPACT_ATOMS: atom_id res chain seq x y z
N MET A 1 2.33 -4.05 1.85
CA MET A 1 1.20 -3.76 2.73
C MET A 1 1.78 -3.19 4.02
N ALA A 2 1.36 -1.99 4.37
CA ALA A 2 1.74 -1.35 5.62
C ALA A 2 0.51 -1.29 6.55
N ILE A 3 0.72 -1.43 7.85
CA ILE A 3 -0.32 -1.40 8.88
C ILE A 3 0.14 -0.45 9.98
N LEU A 4 -0.79 0.40 10.45
CA LEU A 4 -0.65 1.20 11.66
C LEU A 4 -1.64 0.64 12.67
N GLN A 5 -1.14 0.10 13.76
CA GLN A 5 -1.95 -0.47 14.83
C GLN A 5 -1.31 -0.10 16.17
N ASP A 6 -2.11 0.43 17.10
CA ASP A 6 -1.66 0.82 18.43
C ASP A 6 -0.43 1.75 18.44
N GLY A 7 -0.33 2.63 17.42
CA GLY A 7 0.79 3.56 17.25
C GLY A 7 2.03 2.96 16.58
N GLU A 8 2.06 1.65 16.36
CA GLU A 8 3.16 0.96 15.69
C GLU A 8 2.90 0.83 14.19
N VAL A 9 3.90 1.21 13.39
CA VAL A 9 3.89 1.02 11.93
C VAL A 9 4.72 -0.19 11.56
N THR A 10 4.11 -1.12 10.83
CA THR A 10 4.79 -2.28 10.23
C THR A 10 4.56 -2.31 8.73
N ALA A 11 5.47 -2.93 7.98
CA ALA A 11 5.25 -3.19 6.56
C ALA A 11 5.84 -4.54 6.14
N LYS A 12 5.12 -5.25 5.28
CA LYS A 12 5.56 -6.51 4.67
C LYS A 12 5.09 -6.62 3.22
N PRO A 13 5.79 -7.39 2.37
CA PRO A 13 5.33 -7.64 1.01
C PRO A 13 3.93 -8.27 1.02
N LEU A 14 3.17 -8.06 -0.04
CA LEU A 14 1.92 -8.81 -0.23
C LEU A 14 2.24 -10.31 -0.35
N PRO A 15 1.34 -11.20 0.11
CA PRO A 15 1.60 -12.63 0.08
C PRO A 15 1.50 -13.12 -1.36
N ILE A 16 2.56 -13.74 -1.88
CA ILE A 16 2.61 -14.24 -3.26
C ILE A 16 2.66 -15.76 -3.24
N GLY A 17 1.69 -16.39 -3.90
CA GLY A 17 1.63 -17.83 -4.15
C GLY A 17 2.07 -18.12 -5.59
N GLY A 18 3.27 -18.64 -5.78
CA GLY A 18 3.82 -18.84 -7.12
C GLY A 18 4.06 -17.51 -7.84
N LYS A 19 3.24 -17.20 -8.85
CA LYS A 19 3.34 -15.96 -9.66
C LYS A 19 2.24 -14.95 -9.37
N ASP A 20 1.26 -15.31 -8.55
CA ASP A 20 0.05 -14.52 -8.35
C ASP A 20 -0.17 -14.23 -6.86
N LEU A 21 -1.05 -13.28 -6.57
CA LEU A 21 -1.38 -12.88 -5.20
C LEU A 21 -2.06 -14.06 -4.47
N ASP A 22 -1.57 -14.42 -3.29
CA ASP A 22 -2.23 -15.40 -2.43
C ASP A 22 -3.39 -14.70 -1.68
N LEU A 23 -4.58 -14.80 -2.28
CA LEU A 23 -5.79 -14.14 -1.80
C LEU A 23 -6.28 -14.70 -0.47
N ALA A 24 -6.06 -15.99 -0.20
CA ALA A 24 -6.48 -16.61 1.05
C ALA A 24 -5.65 -16.06 2.22
N THR A 25 -4.33 -16.09 2.06
CA THR A 25 -3.41 -15.50 3.05
C THR A 25 -3.67 -14.00 3.25
N LEU A 26 -3.96 -13.26 2.17
CA LEU A 26 -4.29 -11.84 2.28
C LEU A 26 -5.61 -11.61 3.05
N ALA A 27 -6.65 -12.39 2.77
CA ALA A 27 -7.91 -12.30 3.48
C ALA A 27 -7.74 -12.60 4.97
N ASP A 28 -6.96 -13.62 5.32
CA ASP A 28 -6.65 -13.95 6.72
C ASP A 28 -5.88 -12.82 7.41
N TRP A 29 -4.92 -12.20 6.71
CA TRP A 29 -4.19 -11.04 7.24
C TRP A 29 -5.11 -9.85 7.51
N LEU A 30 -6.00 -9.51 6.57
CA LEU A 30 -6.95 -8.41 6.73
C LEU A 30 -7.98 -8.70 7.83
N LYS A 31 -8.49 -9.93 7.90
CA LYS A 31 -9.42 -10.36 8.94
C LYS A 31 -8.79 -10.30 10.32
N SER A 32 -7.54 -10.74 10.44
CA SER A 32 -6.80 -10.74 11.72
C SER A 32 -6.44 -9.33 12.18
N ALA A 33 -6.05 -8.46 11.24
CA ALA A 33 -5.74 -7.06 11.55
C ALA A 33 -6.99 -6.23 11.85
N SER A 34 -8.15 -6.62 11.31
CA SER A 34 -9.46 -5.94 11.47
C SER A 34 -9.35 -4.40 11.38
N PRO A 35 -8.77 -3.86 10.28
CA PRO A 35 -8.49 -2.43 10.20
C PRO A 35 -9.79 -1.62 10.13
N GLY A 36 -9.83 -0.48 10.83
CA GLY A 36 -10.95 0.47 10.72
C GLY A 36 -11.01 1.19 9.37
N LEU A 37 -9.92 1.17 8.61
CA LEU A 37 -9.82 1.77 7.28
C LEU A 37 -8.74 1.06 6.46
N LEU A 38 -9.07 0.71 5.21
CA LEU A 38 -8.12 0.25 4.21
C LEU A 38 -7.94 1.33 3.14
N VAL A 39 -6.70 1.74 2.87
CA VAL A 39 -6.38 2.75 1.85
C VAL A 39 -5.66 2.08 0.69
N ILE A 40 -6.18 2.23 -0.52
CA ILE A 40 -5.66 1.59 -1.73
C ILE A 40 -5.39 2.66 -2.79
N GLU A 41 -4.27 2.54 -3.50
CA GLU A 41 -4.00 3.41 -4.64
C GLU A 41 -5.05 3.20 -5.75
N LYS A 42 -5.70 4.28 -6.17
CA LYS A 42 -6.64 4.31 -7.28
C LYS A 42 -5.86 4.27 -8.59
N VAL A 43 -5.84 3.09 -9.21
CA VAL A 43 -5.15 2.80 -10.46
C VAL A 43 -6.12 2.59 -11.62
N HIS A 44 -5.64 2.76 -12.84
CA HIS A 44 -6.38 2.48 -14.06
C HIS A 44 -5.45 1.91 -15.14
N SER A 45 -6.01 1.21 -16.12
CA SER A 45 -5.26 0.78 -17.30
C SER A 45 -4.76 1.97 -18.10
N MET A 46 -3.57 1.84 -18.69
CA MET A 46 -2.99 2.85 -19.57
C MET A 46 -2.84 2.32 -21.01
N PRO A 47 -3.02 3.17 -22.04
CA PRO A 47 -2.66 2.81 -23.40
C PRO A 47 -1.21 2.32 -23.51
N GLY A 48 -0.97 1.29 -24.30
CA GLY A 48 0.38 0.73 -24.54
C GLY A 48 0.86 -0.30 -23.50
N GLN A 49 0.06 -0.63 -22.47
CA GLN A 49 0.39 -1.72 -21.55
C GLN A 49 0.08 -3.11 -22.15
N GLY A 50 0.89 -4.11 -21.82
CA GLY A 50 0.67 -5.49 -22.25
C GLY A 50 -0.63 -6.07 -21.68
N VAL A 51 -1.51 -6.57 -22.55
CA VAL A 51 -2.87 -7.02 -22.17
C VAL A 51 -2.89 -8.08 -21.08
N SER A 52 -1.97 -9.05 -21.13
CA SER A 52 -1.89 -10.13 -20.14
C SER A 52 -1.49 -9.61 -18.75
N SER A 53 -0.47 -8.73 -18.69
CA SER A 53 -0.05 -8.10 -17.43
C SER A 53 -1.12 -7.17 -16.87
N THR A 54 -1.81 -6.42 -17.72
CA THR A 54 -2.89 -5.52 -17.30
C THR A 54 -4.08 -6.30 -16.74
N PHE A 55 -4.46 -7.42 -17.37
CA PHE A 55 -5.52 -8.28 -16.85
C PHE A 55 -5.15 -8.87 -15.49
N LYS A 56 -3.95 -9.44 -15.34
CA LYS A 56 -3.48 -9.98 -14.05
C LYS A 56 -3.44 -8.92 -12.95
N PHE A 57 -2.93 -7.73 -13.26
CA PHE A 57 -2.91 -6.61 -12.33
C PHE A 57 -4.34 -6.21 -11.91
N GLY A 58 -5.25 -6.08 -12.88
CA GLY A 58 -6.66 -5.76 -12.64
C GLY A 58 -7.36 -6.83 -11.80
N GLN A 59 -7.07 -8.12 -12.03
CA GLN A 59 -7.58 -9.22 -11.21
C GLN A 59 -7.11 -9.10 -9.75
N GLY A 60 -5.81 -8.83 -9.53
CA GLY A 60 -5.28 -8.61 -8.18
C GLY A 60 -5.91 -7.41 -7.49
N TYR A 61 -5.99 -6.27 -8.18
CA TYR A 61 -6.63 -5.05 -7.67
C TYR A 61 -8.10 -5.29 -7.30
N GLY A 62 -8.88 -5.89 -8.21
CA GLY A 62 -10.29 -6.22 -7.97
C GLY A 62 -10.48 -7.21 -6.83
N ALA A 63 -9.60 -8.20 -6.70
CA ALA A 63 -9.66 -9.17 -5.61
C ALA A 63 -9.43 -8.53 -4.24
N ILE A 64 -8.48 -7.59 -4.13
CA ILE A 64 -8.24 -6.86 -2.87
C ILE A 64 -9.50 -6.07 -2.48
N LEU A 65 -10.12 -5.36 -3.44
CA LEU A 65 -11.38 -4.65 -3.20
C LEU A 65 -12.52 -5.58 -2.80
N GLY A 66 -12.62 -6.74 -3.46
CA GLY A 66 -13.61 -7.76 -3.14
C GLY A 66 -13.44 -8.33 -1.73
N ILE A 67 -12.21 -8.63 -1.31
CA ILE A 67 -11.92 -9.09 0.06
C ILE A 67 -12.29 -8.01 1.08
N ALA A 68 -11.89 -6.76 0.84
CA ALA A 68 -12.22 -5.66 1.74
C ALA A 68 -13.73 -5.46 1.89
N ALA A 69 -14.47 -5.49 0.78
CA ALA A 69 -15.93 -5.41 0.77
C ALA A 69 -16.57 -6.60 1.49
N ALA A 70 -16.10 -7.83 1.24
CA ALA A 70 -16.61 -9.04 1.89
C ALA A 70 -16.39 -9.03 3.41
N LEU A 71 -15.28 -8.43 3.87
CA LEU A 71 -14.96 -8.25 5.29
C LEU A 71 -15.60 -6.99 5.90
N SER A 72 -16.38 -6.23 5.11
CA SER A 72 -16.99 -4.94 5.54
C SER A 72 -15.97 -3.93 6.05
N ILE A 73 -14.76 -3.92 5.48
CA ILE A 73 -13.71 -2.96 5.82
C ILE A 73 -13.96 -1.66 5.05
N PRO A 74 -14.13 -0.50 5.73
CA PRO A 74 -14.20 0.79 5.07
C PRO A 74 -12.96 0.98 4.18
N THR A 75 -13.16 1.30 2.91
CA THR A 75 -12.07 1.34 1.92
C THR A 75 -12.07 2.67 1.18
N GLU A 76 -10.91 3.32 1.16
CA GLU A 76 -10.69 4.59 0.46
C GLU A 76 -9.71 4.43 -0.70
N LEU A 77 -10.09 4.95 -1.87
CA LEU A 77 -9.29 4.88 -3.08
C LEU A 77 -8.60 6.22 -3.34
N VAL A 78 -7.28 6.25 -3.21
CA VAL A 78 -6.48 7.49 -3.28
C VAL A 78 -5.63 7.53 -4.53
N THR A 79 -5.67 8.63 -5.28
CA THR A 79 -4.88 8.71 -6.53
C THR A 79 -3.38 8.85 -6.23
N PRO A 80 -2.50 8.37 -7.12
CA PRO A 80 -1.06 8.59 -7.02
C PRO A 80 -0.70 10.07 -6.81
N GLN A 81 -1.37 10.95 -7.52
CA GLN A 81 -1.13 12.39 -7.48
C GLN A 81 -1.50 12.98 -6.11
N ALA A 82 -2.59 12.53 -5.50
CA ALA A 82 -3.06 13.03 -4.20
C ALA A 82 -2.07 12.68 -3.08
N TRP A 83 -1.73 11.40 -2.94
CA TRP A 83 -0.83 10.99 -1.85
C TRP A 83 0.59 11.53 -2.06
N LYS A 84 1.11 11.55 -3.29
CA LYS A 84 2.44 12.11 -3.60
C LYS A 84 2.50 13.61 -3.32
N LYS A 85 1.44 14.35 -3.63
CA LYS A 85 1.37 15.80 -3.36
C LYS A 85 1.50 16.08 -1.87
N THR A 86 0.86 15.28 -1.02
CA THR A 86 0.84 15.49 0.43
C THR A 86 2.07 14.94 1.13
N VAL A 87 2.46 13.70 0.81
CA VAL A 87 3.49 12.97 1.56
C VAL A 87 4.89 13.33 1.06
N LEU A 88 5.04 13.49 -0.26
CA LEU A 88 6.31 13.77 -0.93
C LEU A 88 6.43 15.23 -1.37
N ALA A 89 5.74 16.14 -0.66
CA ALA A 89 5.80 17.57 -0.92
C ALA A 89 7.25 18.09 -0.92
N GLY A 90 7.60 18.92 -1.90
CA GLY A 90 8.95 19.48 -2.04
C GLY A 90 10.02 18.53 -2.58
N THR A 91 9.64 17.34 -3.07
CA THR A 91 10.56 16.37 -3.67
C THR A 91 10.27 16.14 -5.15
N ALA A 92 11.07 15.29 -5.80
CA ALA A 92 10.83 14.81 -7.16
C ALA A 92 9.58 13.92 -7.31
N LYS A 93 8.99 13.41 -6.20
CA LYS A 93 7.80 12.54 -6.18
C LYS A 93 7.97 11.23 -6.98
N ASP A 94 9.21 10.81 -7.15
CA ASP A 94 9.61 9.55 -7.74
C ASP A 94 9.78 8.46 -6.67
N LYS A 95 10.28 7.31 -7.09
CA LYS A 95 10.46 6.13 -6.23
C LYS A 95 11.53 6.34 -5.18
N ASP A 96 12.63 6.99 -5.55
CA ASP A 96 13.74 7.26 -4.63
C ASP A 96 13.31 8.25 -3.54
N ALA A 97 12.53 9.28 -3.90
CA ALA A 97 11.93 10.19 -2.93
C ALA A 97 11.00 9.47 -1.93
N ALA A 98 10.23 8.47 -2.39
CA ALA A 98 9.38 7.66 -1.50
C ALA A 98 10.20 6.80 -0.54
N ILE A 99 11.27 6.16 -1.02
CA ILE A 99 12.19 5.37 -0.21
C ILE A 99 12.87 6.24 0.85
N ASP A 100 13.40 7.40 0.45
CA ASP A 100 14.09 8.31 1.35
C ASP A 100 13.15 8.97 2.36
N TYR A 101 11.90 9.23 1.97
CA TYR A 101 10.85 9.59 2.90
C TYR A 101 10.63 8.50 3.96
N CYS A 102 10.46 7.26 3.53
CA CYS A 102 10.20 6.14 4.43
C CYS A 102 11.36 5.87 5.39
N ARG A 103 12.62 5.95 4.92
CA ARG A 103 13.81 5.79 5.78
C ARG A 103 13.87 6.83 6.90
N ARG A 104 13.42 8.06 6.64
CA ARG A 104 13.41 9.14 7.64
C ARG A 104 12.23 9.02 8.59
N MET A 105 11.05 8.70 8.07
CA MET A 105 9.81 8.72 8.86
C MET A 105 9.52 7.40 9.58
N PHE A 106 10.02 6.28 9.05
CA PHE A 106 9.82 4.94 9.58
C PHE A 106 11.17 4.19 9.68
N PRO A 107 12.17 4.73 10.40
CA PRO A 107 13.52 4.15 10.46
C PRO A 107 13.55 2.72 11.01
N GLN A 108 12.53 2.32 11.78
CA GLN A 108 12.37 0.97 12.33
C GLN A 108 11.82 -0.04 11.31
N VAL A 109 11.25 0.42 10.18
CA VAL A 109 10.62 -0.45 9.19
C VAL A 109 11.61 -0.75 8.07
N SER A 110 11.95 -2.03 7.90
CA SER A 110 12.78 -2.47 6.78
C SER A 110 12.02 -2.37 5.46
N LEU A 111 12.62 -1.73 4.46
CA LEU A 111 12.13 -1.72 3.07
C LEU A 111 12.64 -2.90 2.24
N LEU A 112 13.37 -3.83 2.85
CA LEU A 112 13.83 -5.04 2.15
C LEU A 112 12.71 -6.09 2.17
N PRO A 113 12.38 -6.71 1.03
CA PRO A 113 11.28 -7.68 0.96
C PRO A 113 11.63 -9.03 1.60
N GLY A 114 12.90 -9.25 1.96
CA GLY A 114 13.34 -10.44 2.66
C GLY A 114 14.82 -10.34 3.08
N PRO A 115 15.31 -11.26 3.92
CA PRO A 115 16.64 -11.17 4.55
C PRO A 115 17.81 -11.27 3.55
N ARG A 116 17.59 -11.86 2.38
CA ARG A 116 18.60 -12.00 1.32
C ARG A 116 18.58 -10.85 0.31
N CYS A 117 17.60 -9.96 0.41
CA CYS A 117 17.44 -8.85 -0.52
C CYS A 117 18.29 -7.66 -0.06
N ARG A 118 18.91 -6.96 -1.02
CA ARG A 118 19.75 -5.78 -0.73
C ARG A 118 19.18 -4.47 -1.26
N LYS A 119 18.16 -4.55 -2.11
CA LYS A 119 17.50 -3.39 -2.70
C LYS A 119 16.16 -3.16 -1.99
N PRO A 120 15.84 -1.90 -1.63
CA PRO A 120 14.51 -1.53 -1.18
C PRO A 120 13.44 -1.95 -2.20
N HIS A 121 12.27 -2.32 -1.71
CA HIS A 121 11.12 -2.68 -2.53
C HIS A 121 10.18 -1.48 -2.67
N ASP A 122 10.03 -0.94 -3.88
CA ASP A 122 9.20 0.23 -4.17
C ASP A 122 7.79 0.09 -3.58
N GLY A 123 7.14 -1.07 -3.78
CA GLY A 123 5.78 -1.30 -3.26
C GLY A 123 5.67 -1.28 -1.72
N LEU A 124 6.77 -1.46 -0.97
CA LEU A 124 6.76 -1.25 0.48
C LEU A 124 6.76 0.25 0.78
N ALA A 125 7.64 1.00 0.13
CA ALA A 125 7.73 2.45 0.27
C ALA A 125 6.42 3.14 -0.14
N ASP A 126 5.82 2.75 -1.27
CA ASP A 126 4.52 3.27 -1.70
C ASP A 126 3.43 2.94 -0.67
N SER A 127 3.40 1.70 -0.16
CA SER A 127 2.38 1.33 0.85
C SER A 127 2.51 2.10 2.17
N LEU A 128 3.74 2.42 2.59
CA LEU A 128 4.00 3.27 3.77
C LEU A 128 3.60 4.72 3.51
N CYS A 129 3.89 5.25 2.32
CA CYS A 129 3.48 6.60 1.95
C CYS A 129 1.94 6.72 1.88
N ILE A 130 1.25 5.73 1.32
CA ILE A 130 -0.22 5.68 1.26
C ILE A 130 -0.81 5.58 2.67
N LEU A 131 -0.25 4.75 3.55
CA LEU A 131 -0.64 4.69 4.96
C LEU A 131 -0.50 6.05 5.64
N GLU A 132 0.61 6.73 5.42
CA GLU A 132 0.87 8.05 6.02
C GLU A 132 -0.08 9.13 5.47
N TYR A 133 -0.45 9.05 4.19
CA TYR A 133 -1.50 9.88 3.63
C TYR A 133 -2.84 9.63 4.35
N GLY A 134 -3.23 8.36 4.49
CA GLY A 134 -4.46 7.98 5.20
C GLY A 134 -4.48 8.50 6.63
N ARG A 135 -3.37 8.36 7.36
CA ARG A 135 -3.21 8.88 8.73
C ARG A 135 -3.37 10.40 8.79
N ARG A 136 -2.73 11.15 7.89
CA ARG A 136 -2.76 12.63 7.89
C ARG A 136 -4.09 13.22 7.44
N VAL A 137 -4.69 12.64 6.40
CA VAL A 137 -5.79 13.28 5.66
C VAL A 137 -7.13 12.62 5.95
N LEU A 138 -7.18 11.30 6.05
CA LEU A 138 -8.45 10.57 6.18
C LEU A 138 -8.84 10.38 7.65
N VAL A 139 -7.87 10.01 8.50
CA VAL A 139 -8.10 9.79 9.94
C VAL A 139 -7.88 11.09 10.72
N GLY A 140 -6.77 11.81 10.45
CA GLY A 140 -6.41 13.03 11.17
C GLY A 140 -7.43 14.18 11.07
N GLN A 141 -8.33 14.17 10.08
CA GLN A 141 -9.41 15.16 9.95
C GLN A 141 -10.64 14.85 10.82
N LEU A 142 -10.73 13.67 11.43
CA LEU A 142 -11.83 13.29 12.32
C LEU A 142 -11.57 13.63 13.79
N SER A 143 -10.43 14.27 14.08
CA SER A 143 -10.00 14.65 15.43
C SER A 143 -9.83 16.17 15.62
N GLY A 144 -10.40 16.96 14.70
CA GLY A 144 -10.42 18.43 14.73
C GLY A 144 -11.83 18.98 14.84
#